data_AF-A0A1X7TQ81-F1
#
_entry.id   AF-A0A1X7TQ81-F1
#
_cell.length_a   1.000
_cell.length_b   1.000
_cell.length_c   1.000
_cell.angle_alpha   90.00
_cell.angle_beta   90.00
_cell.angle_gamma   90.00
#
_symmetry.space_group_name_H-M   'P 1'
#
loop_
_entity.id
_entity.type
_entity.pdbx_description
1 polymer ?
#
loop_
_entity_poly.entity_id
_entity_poly.type
_entity_poly.pdbx_seq_one_letter_code
_entity_poly.pdbx_strand_id
1 'polypeptide(L)'
;MDSNLRTCTCSQGVSRENVTCDIASQNITHNGLLWIGTYDTSTPFNANATNPNACIINEDCLLYCSPNPVTFQLNDTDTQCADNRGQRMCGSCREGYSVLMGSSKCGQCHNNYMIIAWIALFAVMGVLLVVLLIALNLTVSVGTLNGLLFYANIVKLYEPVFSRKGALPVLSQVISWINLDFGFEICFYNGMDTYAKQWLQFAFPFYLWFVIIVIKQLCRRYGKHAWLFGFALFVSIIFVIPYTLFVLLNPFIENL
;
A
#
# COMPACT_ATOMS: atom_id res chain seq x y z
N MET A 1 -11.94 -58.18 -11.97
CA MET A 1 -11.66 -57.53 -10.67
C MET A 1 -11.43 -56.06 -10.97
N ASP A 2 -12.38 -55.26 -10.48
CA ASP A 2 -12.65 -53.81 -10.58
C ASP A 2 -12.21 -52.95 -11.78
N SER A 3 -13.20 -52.73 -12.63
CA SER A 3 -13.40 -51.55 -13.45
C SER A 3 -13.90 -50.36 -12.59
N ASN A 4 -13.27 -49.19 -12.74
CA ASN A 4 -13.68 -47.85 -12.25
C ASN A 4 -13.34 -47.43 -10.80
N LEU A 5 -12.07 -47.44 -10.40
CA LEU A 5 -11.61 -46.48 -9.39
C LEU A 5 -11.03 -45.25 -10.11
N ARG A 6 -11.87 -44.24 -10.37
CA ARG A 6 -11.40 -42.93 -10.81
C ARG A 6 -10.70 -42.26 -9.62
N THR A 7 -9.42 -42.55 -9.44
CA THR A 7 -8.58 -41.88 -8.44
C THR A 7 -8.34 -40.44 -8.90
N CYS A 8 -8.91 -39.47 -8.18
CA CYS A 8 -8.54 -38.07 -8.32
C CYS A 8 -7.09 -37.90 -7.83
N THR A 9 -6.28 -37.18 -8.60
CA THR A 9 -4.91 -36.83 -8.22
C THR A 9 -4.78 -35.31 -8.20
N CYS A 10 -3.87 -34.80 -7.37
CA CYS A 10 -3.59 -33.36 -7.33
C CYS A 10 -2.90 -32.94 -8.63
N SER A 11 -3.30 -31.78 -9.16
CA SER A 11 -2.76 -31.24 -10.41
C SER A 11 -1.26 -30.98 -10.29
N GLN A 12 -0.52 -31.22 -11.39
CA GLN A 12 0.92 -30.93 -11.46
C GLN A 12 1.23 -29.45 -11.18
N GLY A 13 0.32 -28.52 -11.48
CA GLY A 13 0.50 -27.09 -11.19
C GLY A 13 0.52 -26.73 -9.69
N VAL A 14 -0.05 -27.60 -8.84
CA VAL A 14 -0.06 -27.45 -7.38
C VAL A 14 1.07 -28.25 -6.73
N SER A 15 1.50 -29.35 -7.37
CA SER A 15 2.48 -30.29 -6.84
C SER A 15 3.92 -29.74 -6.89
N ARG A 16 4.28 -28.93 -5.88
CA ARG A 16 5.66 -28.44 -5.60
C ARG A 16 6.18 -29.01 -4.28
N GLU A 17 7.49 -28.90 -4.05
CA GLU A 17 8.05 -29.06 -2.70
C GLU A 17 7.32 -28.10 -1.74
N ASN A 18 6.97 -28.59 -0.53
CA ASN A 18 6.21 -27.87 0.50
C ASN A 18 4.72 -27.61 0.24
N VAL A 19 4.11 -28.25 -0.78
CA VAL A 19 2.66 -28.23 -0.98
C VAL A 19 2.09 -29.64 -0.80
N THR A 20 1.06 -29.75 0.03
CA THR A 20 0.30 -30.99 0.25
C THR A 20 -1.15 -30.74 -0.11
N CYS A 21 -1.78 -31.70 -0.77
CA CYS A 21 -3.15 -31.57 -1.25
C CYS A 21 -3.93 -32.80 -0.78
N ASP A 22 -4.98 -32.56 -0.01
CA ASP A 22 -5.89 -33.57 0.52
C ASP A 22 -7.12 -33.64 -0.38
N ILE A 23 -7.25 -34.75 -1.10
CA ILE A 23 -8.33 -35.00 -2.05
C ILE A 23 -9.67 -35.19 -1.33
N ALA A 24 -9.68 -35.71 -0.10
CA ALA A 24 -10.91 -36.02 0.63
C ALA A 24 -11.59 -34.74 1.16
N SER A 25 -10.79 -33.81 1.67
CA SER A 25 -11.27 -32.53 2.19
C SER A 25 -11.20 -31.38 1.18
N GLN A 26 -10.61 -31.61 0.00
CA GLN A 26 -10.30 -30.58 -0.99
C GLN A 26 -9.42 -29.44 -0.44
N ASN A 27 -8.63 -29.73 0.60
CA ASN A 27 -7.79 -28.73 1.24
C ASN A 27 -6.39 -28.78 0.61
N ILE A 28 -5.82 -27.60 0.38
CA ILE A 28 -4.43 -27.42 -0.02
C ILE A 28 -3.71 -26.81 1.16
N THR A 29 -2.60 -27.41 1.54
CA THR A 29 -1.71 -26.87 2.58
C THR A 29 -0.36 -26.58 1.97
N HIS A 30 0.10 -25.34 2.07
CA HIS A 30 1.44 -24.96 1.64
C HIS A 30 2.23 -24.38 2.81
N ASN A 31 3.55 -24.48 2.72
CA ASN A 31 4.48 -23.89 3.67
C ASN A 31 5.49 -22.99 2.94
N GLY A 32 5.72 -21.78 3.47
CA GLY A 32 6.61 -20.79 2.89
C GLY A 32 5.90 -19.66 2.12
N LEU A 33 6.71 -18.80 1.50
CA LEU A 33 6.30 -17.57 0.80
C LEU A 33 5.72 -17.88 -0.59
N LEU A 34 4.53 -18.48 -0.60
CA LEU A 34 3.84 -18.94 -1.79
C LEU A 34 2.41 -18.42 -1.78
N TRP A 35 1.85 -18.17 -2.95
CA TRP A 35 0.42 -17.96 -3.12
C TRP A 35 -0.10 -18.86 -4.23
N ILE A 36 -1.17 -19.60 -3.94
CA ILE A 36 -1.82 -20.51 -4.87
C ILE A 36 -3.25 -20.06 -5.06
N GLY A 37 -3.70 -19.96 -6.30
CA GLY A 37 -5.10 -19.64 -6.57
C GLY A 37 -5.46 -19.93 -8.01
N THR A 38 -6.59 -19.36 -8.44
CA THR A 38 -7.08 -19.50 -9.80
C THR A 38 -6.90 -18.19 -10.56
N TYR A 39 -6.44 -18.27 -11.80
CA TYR A 39 -6.50 -17.17 -12.75
C TYR A 39 -7.94 -17.01 -13.22
N ASP A 40 -8.50 -15.83 -12.96
CA ASP A 40 -9.90 -15.54 -13.21
C ASP A 40 -10.22 -15.51 -14.72
N THR A 41 -11.31 -16.18 -15.11
CA THR A 41 -11.90 -16.12 -16.44
C THR A 41 -13.29 -15.48 -16.36
N SER A 42 -13.40 -14.18 -16.04
CA SER A 42 -14.69 -13.44 -15.97
C SER A 42 -15.76 -13.97 -15.00
N THR A 43 -15.55 -15.13 -14.37
CA THR A 43 -16.51 -15.83 -13.51
C THR A 43 -15.76 -16.45 -12.34
N PRO A 44 -16.21 -16.24 -11.08
CA PRO A 44 -15.59 -16.84 -9.91
C PRO A 44 -15.49 -18.36 -10.02
N PHE A 45 -14.38 -18.92 -9.54
CA PHE A 45 -14.22 -20.37 -9.49
C PHE A 45 -15.33 -21.01 -8.66
N ASN A 46 -16.04 -21.96 -9.27
CA ASN A 46 -17.05 -22.75 -8.59
C ASN A 46 -16.60 -24.21 -8.54
N ALA A 47 -16.24 -24.68 -7.34
CA ALA A 47 -15.80 -26.05 -7.11
C ALA A 47 -16.85 -27.10 -7.46
N ASN A 48 -18.13 -26.72 -7.51
CA ASN A 48 -19.25 -27.62 -7.83
C ASN A 48 -19.61 -27.62 -9.33
N ALA A 49 -18.92 -26.83 -10.15
CA ALA A 49 -19.15 -26.82 -11.60
C ALA A 49 -18.55 -28.05 -12.28
N THR A 50 -19.23 -28.56 -13.31
CA THR A 50 -18.78 -29.74 -14.06
C THR A 50 -17.58 -29.47 -14.96
N ASN A 51 -17.37 -28.22 -15.37
CA ASN A 51 -16.24 -27.74 -16.16
C ASN A 51 -15.80 -26.35 -15.65
N PRO A 52 -15.07 -26.28 -14.53
CA PRO A 52 -14.53 -25.01 -14.08
C PRO A 52 -13.42 -24.57 -15.04
N ASN A 53 -13.65 -23.52 -15.83
CA ASN A 53 -12.63 -22.91 -16.69
C ASN A 53 -11.66 -22.09 -15.84
N ALA A 54 -10.88 -22.74 -14.98
CA ALA A 54 -9.93 -22.07 -14.10
C ALA A 54 -8.53 -22.63 -14.29
N CYS A 55 -7.60 -21.75 -14.63
CA CYS A 55 -6.18 -22.08 -14.62
C CYS A 55 -5.65 -21.90 -13.20
N ILE A 56 -5.09 -22.96 -12.60
CA ILE A 56 -4.44 -22.84 -11.29
C ILE A 56 -3.08 -22.18 -11.50
N ILE A 57 -2.84 -21.12 -10.74
CA ILE A 57 -1.58 -20.38 -10.69
C ILE A 57 -0.94 -20.56 -9.33
N ASN A 58 0.38 -20.65 -9.36
CA ASN A 58 1.23 -20.86 -8.21
C ASN A 58 2.41 -19.90 -8.34
N GLU A 59 2.42 -18.88 -7.50
CA GLU A 59 3.31 -17.73 -7.62
C GLU A 59 4.08 -17.52 -6.31
N ASP A 60 5.36 -17.16 -6.41
CA ASP A 60 6.17 -16.85 -5.24
C ASP A 60 5.69 -15.50 -4.67
N CYS A 61 5.27 -15.49 -3.40
CA CYS A 61 4.65 -14.34 -2.78
C CYS A 61 5.54 -13.74 -1.70
N LEU A 62 6.27 -12.69 -2.08
CA LEU A 62 7.26 -12.09 -1.19
C LEU A 62 6.63 -11.20 -0.09
N LEU A 63 5.49 -10.56 -0.39
CA LEU A 63 4.85 -9.53 0.44
C LEU A 63 3.45 -9.98 0.88
N TYR A 64 3.13 -9.79 2.17
CA TYR A 64 1.82 -10.01 2.78
C TYR A 64 1.27 -11.45 2.84
N CYS A 65 1.93 -12.44 2.23
CA CYS A 65 1.60 -13.85 2.44
C CYS A 65 2.07 -14.37 3.80
N SER A 66 1.32 -15.31 4.37
CA SER A 66 1.69 -15.98 5.62
C SER A 66 2.92 -16.88 5.39
N PRO A 67 4.01 -16.71 6.17
CA PRO A 67 5.17 -17.59 6.08
C PRO A 67 4.98 -18.94 6.79
N ASN A 68 3.93 -19.06 7.60
CA ASN A 68 3.60 -20.28 8.36
C ASN A 68 2.79 -21.24 7.48
N PRO A 69 2.74 -22.55 7.82
CA PRO A 69 1.88 -23.48 7.11
C PRO A 69 0.41 -23.04 7.19
N VAL A 70 -0.22 -22.83 6.04
CA VAL A 70 -1.64 -22.48 5.95
C VAL A 70 -2.39 -23.55 5.18
N THR A 71 -3.60 -23.84 5.64
CA THR A 71 -4.52 -24.76 4.97
C THR A 71 -5.69 -23.95 4.44
N PHE A 72 -5.96 -24.06 3.14
CA PHE A 72 -6.98 -23.29 2.45
C PHE A 72 -7.69 -24.14 1.39
N GLN A 73 -8.79 -23.62 0.85
CA GLN A 73 -9.51 -24.21 -0.27
C GLN A 73 -9.42 -23.29 -1.48
N LEU A 74 -9.48 -23.84 -2.69
CA LEU A 74 -9.49 -23.01 -3.91
C LEU A 74 -10.72 -22.08 -3.99
N ASN A 75 -11.77 -22.36 -3.22
CA ASN A 75 -12.94 -21.48 -3.07
C ASN A 75 -12.68 -20.28 -2.14
N ASP A 76 -11.69 -20.37 -1.24
CA ASP A 76 -11.31 -19.33 -0.29
C ASP A 76 -9.78 -19.21 -0.21
N THR A 77 -9.22 -18.55 -1.22
CA THR A 77 -7.78 -18.33 -1.36
C THR A 77 -7.25 -17.22 -0.47
N ASP A 78 -8.13 -16.38 0.09
CA ASP A 78 -7.76 -15.21 0.91
C ASP A 78 -7.15 -15.60 2.26
N THR A 79 -7.38 -16.83 2.72
CA THR A 79 -6.80 -17.39 3.96
C THR A 79 -5.27 -17.50 3.93
N GLN A 80 -4.65 -17.49 2.74
CA GLN A 80 -3.19 -17.47 2.57
C GLN A 80 -2.56 -16.11 2.94
N CYS A 81 -3.38 -15.07 3.09
CA CYS A 81 -2.96 -13.69 3.28
C CYS A 81 -2.99 -13.23 4.75
N ALA A 82 -2.02 -12.39 5.12
CA ALA A 82 -1.98 -11.69 6.41
C ALA A 82 -2.72 -10.34 6.36
N ASP A 83 -2.92 -9.71 7.52
CA ASP A 83 -3.39 -8.32 7.65
C ASP A 83 -4.73 -7.98 6.96
N ASN A 84 -5.67 -8.94 6.93
CA ASN A 84 -6.96 -8.86 6.24
C ASN A 84 -6.84 -8.55 4.73
N ARG A 85 -5.70 -8.90 4.13
CA ARG A 85 -5.53 -8.89 2.69
C ARG A 85 -6.19 -10.11 2.05
N GLY A 86 -6.35 -10.04 0.74
CA GLY A 86 -6.94 -11.08 -0.09
C GLY A 86 -6.61 -10.87 -1.56
N GLN A 87 -7.32 -11.61 -2.40
CA GLN A 87 -7.15 -11.64 -3.85
C GLN A 87 -5.78 -12.17 -4.29
N ARG A 88 -5.50 -12.11 -5.60
CA ARG A 88 -4.26 -12.60 -6.18
C ARG A 88 -3.04 -12.04 -5.47
N MET A 89 -2.16 -12.93 -5.02
CA MET A 89 -0.91 -12.62 -4.31
C MET A 89 -1.09 -11.69 -3.10
N CYS A 90 -2.27 -11.67 -2.46
CA CYS A 90 -2.57 -10.78 -1.34
C CYS A 90 -2.38 -9.28 -1.69
N GLY A 91 -2.57 -8.93 -2.97
CA GLY A 91 -2.36 -7.57 -3.46
C GLY A 91 -3.45 -6.59 -3.03
N SER A 92 -4.64 -7.08 -2.69
CA SER A 92 -5.81 -6.26 -2.35
C SER A 92 -6.34 -6.54 -0.95
N CYS A 93 -7.33 -5.76 -0.52
CA CYS A 93 -8.11 -6.03 0.69
C CYS A 93 -9.26 -6.99 0.39
N ARG A 94 -9.66 -7.74 1.42
CA ARG A 94 -10.88 -8.56 1.37
C ARG A 94 -12.12 -7.67 1.18
N GLU A 95 -13.21 -8.28 0.70
CA GLU A 95 -14.49 -7.59 0.56
C GLU A 95 -14.94 -6.95 1.89
N GLY A 96 -15.40 -5.70 1.83
CA GLY A 96 -15.79 -4.92 3.01
C GLY A 96 -14.62 -4.32 3.82
N TYR A 97 -13.37 -4.61 3.46
CA TYR A 97 -12.18 -3.98 4.03
C TYR A 97 -11.63 -2.90 3.10
N SER A 98 -10.80 -2.03 3.66
CA SER A 98 -10.16 -0.93 2.93
C SER A 98 -8.74 -0.76 3.42
N VAL A 99 -7.85 -0.32 2.53
CA VAL A 99 -6.46 -0.05 2.89
C VAL A 99 -6.43 1.08 3.92
N LEU A 100 -5.67 0.92 4.99
CA LEU A 100 -5.50 1.98 5.99
C LEU A 100 -4.46 3.00 5.52
N MET A 101 -4.76 4.28 5.71
CA MET A 101 -3.79 5.36 5.52
C MET A 101 -2.67 5.18 6.55
N GLY A 102 -1.40 5.36 6.15
CA GLY A 102 -0.23 5.20 7.03
C GLY A 102 0.30 3.77 7.25
N SER A 103 -0.37 2.73 6.74
CA SER A 103 0.10 1.33 6.84
C SER A 103 -0.32 0.51 5.61
N SER A 104 0.22 -0.68 5.43
CA SER A 104 -0.16 -1.58 4.33
C SER A 104 -1.28 -2.56 4.69
N LYS A 105 -1.82 -2.47 5.91
CA LYS A 105 -2.91 -3.33 6.40
C LYS A 105 -4.28 -2.91 5.90
N CYS A 106 -5.21 -3.86 5.95
CA CYS A 106 -6.61 -3.64 5.62
C CYS A 106 -7.46 -3.59 6.90
N GLY A 107 -8.36 -2.61 6.99
CA GLY A 107 -9.28 -2.42 8.12
C GLY A 107 -10.70 -2.12 7.64
N GLN A 108 -11.68 -2.32 8.54
CA GLN A 108 -13.07 -1.99 8.23
C GLN A 108 -13.34 -0.51 8.45
N CYS A 109 -14.00 0.08 7.47
CA CYS A 109 -14.41 1.47 7.47
C CYS A 109 -15.95 1.52 7.60
N HIS A 110 -16.45 2.19 8.62
CA HIS A 110 -17.90 2.20 8.94
C HIS A 110 -18.57 3.57 8.78
N ASN A 111 -17.82 4.68 8.82
CA ASN A 111 -18.39 6.01 8.93
C ASN A 111 -17.97 6.94 7.78
N ASN A 112 -18.87 7.19 6.84
CA ASN A 112 -18.63 8.11 5.73
C ASN A 112 -18.40 9.56 6.18
N TYR A 113 -18.96 10.01 7.31
CA TYR A 113 -18.74 11.38 7.81
C TYR A 113 -17.34 11.61 8.40
N MET A 114 -16.62 10.55 8.79
CA MET A 114 -15.27 10.68 9.32
C MET A 114 -14.30 11.22 8.28
N ILE A 115 -14.55 11.00 6.98
CA ILE A 115 -13.73 11.56 5.90
C ILE A 115 -13.67 13.09 5.97
N ILE A 116 -14.80 13.75 6.25
CA ILE A 116 -14.89 15.21 6.30
C ILE A 116 -14.10 15.73 7.50
N ALA A 117 -14.21 15.05 8.65
CA ALA A 117 -13.46 15.38 9.84
C ALA A 117 -11.94 15.25 9.59
N TRP A 118 -11.51 14.17 8.93
CA TRP A 118 -10.11 13.98 8.56
C TRP A 118 -9.62 15.05 7.58
N ILE A 119 -10.39 15.35 6.52
CA ILE A 119 -10.04 16.40 5.55
C ILE A 119 -9.87 17.75 6.25
N ALA A 120 -10.81 18.13 7.12
CA ALA A 120 -10.73 19.39 7.87
C ALA A 120 -9.50 19.42 8.79
N LEU A 121 -9.24 18.33 9.52
CA LEU A 121 -8.07 18.21 10.38
C LEU A 121 -6.76 18.36 9.58
N PHE A 122 -6.64 17.66 8.44
CA PHE A 122 -5.45 17.74 7.59
C PHE A 122 -5.27 19.10 6.95
N ALA A 123 -6.36 19.77 6.56
CA ALA A 123 -6.29 21.13 6.05
C ALA A 123 -5.68 22.08 7.10
N VAL A 124 -6.21 22.06 8.34
CA VAL A 124 -5.71 22.90 9.43
C VAL A 124 -4.26 22.57 9.79
N MET A 125 -3.95 21.28 9.96
CA MET A 125 -2.59 20.83 10.30
C MET A 125 -1.58 21.20 9.23
N GLY A 126 -1.94 21.12 7.95
CA GLY A 126 -1.04 21.53 6.87
C GLY A 126 -0.78 23.04 6.85
N VAL A 127 -1.78 23.89 7.14
CA VAL A 127 -1.55 25.33 7.29
C VAL A 127 -0.62 25.63 8.46
N LEU A 128 -0.85 24.99 9.62
CA LEU A 128 0.02 25.12 10.80
C LEU A 128 1.45 24.70 10.49
N LEU A 129 1.64 23.58 9.79
CA LEU A 129 2.95 23.11 9.35
C LEU A 129 3.66 24.15 8.46
N VAL A 130 2.95 24.75 7.48
CA VAL A 130 3.54 25.80 6.62
C VAL A 130 3.93 27.04 7.43
N VAL A 131 3.09 27.49 8.37
CA VAL A 131 3.41 28.62 9.25
C VAL A 131 4.64 28.33 10.10
N LEU A 132 4.73 27.12 10.67
CA LEU A 132 5.88 26.67 11.45
C LEU A 132 7.17 26.64 10.61
N LEU A 133 7.12 26.09 9.40
CA LEU A 133 8.27 26.04 8.48
C LEU A 133 8.78 27.44 8.12
N ILE A 134 7.86 28.39 7.89
CA ILE A 134 8.20 29.79 7.63
C ILE A 134 8.82 30.44 8.90
N ALA A 135 8.22 30.25 10.07
CA ALA A 135 8.70 30.82 11.33
C ALA A 135 10.10 30.31 11.71
N LEU A 136 10.39 29.04 11.44
CA LEU A 136 11.69 28.41 11.69
C LEU A 136 12.72 28.70 10.57
N ASN A 137 12.35 29.44 9.52
CA ASN A 137 13.16 29.66 8.30
C ASN A 137 13.70 28.35 7.68
N LEU A 138 13.01 27.24 7.92
CA LEU A 138 13.34 25.94 7.34
C LEU A 138 12.88 25.93 5.88
N THR A 139 13.71 26.50 5.03
CA THR A 139 13.54 26.37 3.59
C THR A 139 14.06 24.98 3.17
N VAL A 140 13.31 24.31 2.30
CA VAL A 140 13.67 23.01 1.67
C VAL A 140 15.05 23.06 0.97
N SER A 141 15.61 24.26 0.79
CA SER A 141 16.94 24.51 0.23
C SER A 141 18.11 24.32 1.21
N VAL A 142 17.87 24.09 2.50
CA VAL A 142 18.95 23.73 3.45
C VAL A 142 19.17 22.21 3.36
N GLY A 143 20.36 21.79 2.92
CA GLY A 143 20.67 20.40 2.54
C GLY A 143 20.40 19.32 3.59
N THR A 144 20.18 19.69 4.86
CA THR A 144 19.83 18.77 5.95
C THR A 144 18.44 18.12 5.79
N LEU A 145 17.44 18.85 5.28
CA LEU A 145 16.08 18.31 5.06
C LEU A 145 16.04 17.27 3.95
N ASN A 146 16.77 17.50 2.85
CA ASN A 146 16.82 16.58 1.72
C ASN A 146 17.52 15.26 2.08
N GLY A 147 18.59 15.33 2.87
CA GLY A 147 19.27 14.12 3.39
C GLY A 147 18.39 13.33 4.36
N LEU A 148 17.67 14.01 5.25
CA LEU A 148 16.74 13.38 6.19
C LEU A 148 15.57 12.70 5.46
N LEU A 149 15.00 13.36 4.45
CA LEU A 149 13.92 12.80 3.62
C LEU A 149 14.39 11.59 2.81
N PHE A 150 15.59 11.64 2.23
CA PHE A 150 16.16 10.49 1.52
C PHE A 150 16.33 9.28 2.44
N TYR A 151 16.87 9.48 3.65
CA TYR A 151 17.02 8.41 4.63
C TYR A 151 15.67 7.81 5.04
N ALA A 152 14.68 8.66 5.37
CA ALA A 152 13.34 8.21 5.75
C ALA A 152 12.65 7.42 4.62
N ASN A 153 12.84 7.84 3.36
CA ASN A 153 12.32 7.13 2.18
C ASN A 153 12.91 5.73 2.05
N ILE A 154 14.24 5.57 2.21
CA ILE A 154 14.87 4.24 2.18
C ILE A 154 14.31 3.35 3.28
N VAL A 155 14.19 3.85 4.51
CA VAL A 155 13.69 3.03 5.62
C VAL A 155 12.23 2.59 5.39
N LYS A 156 11.39 3.46 4.83
CA LYS A 156 9.99 3.14 4.50
C LYS A 156 9.87 2.06 3.42
N LEU A 157 10.74 2.05 2.41
CA LEU A 157 10.75 1.02 1.36
C LEU A 157 10.97 -0.39 1.93
N TYR A 158 11.78 -0.50 2.99
CA TYR A 158 12.10 -1.77 3.64
C TYR A 158 11.25 -2.07 4.87
N GLU A 159 10.22 -1.25 5.16
CA GLU A 159 9.27 -1.47 6.25
C GLU A 159 8.70 -2.90 6.30
N PRO A 160 8.26 -3.56 5.20
CA PRO A 160 7.71 -4.92 5.29
C PRO A 160 8.73 -5.96 5.75
N VAL A 161 10.03 -5.73 5.50
CA VAL A 161 11.12 -6.60 5.97
C VAL A 161 11.45 -6.33 7.44
N PHE A 162 11.44 -5.05 7.87
CA PHE A 162 11.71 -4.66 9.24
C PHE A 162 10.56 -4.96 10.21
N SER A 163 9.31 -4.78 9.77
CA SER A 163 8.10 -5.10 10.55
C SER A 163 8.00 -6.58 10.91
N ARG A 164 8.55 -7.47 10.08
CA ARG A 164 8.64 -8.91 10.37
C ARG A 164 9.52 -9.23 11.60
N LYS A 165 10.42 -8.31 11.99
CA LYS A 165 11.32 -8.44 13.15
C LYS A 165 10.92 -7.65 14.39
N GLY A 166 9.71 -7.05 14.40
CA GLY A 166 9.25 -6.25 15.53
C GLY A 166 9.96 -4.90 15.57
N ALA A 167 9.64 -4.02 14.62
CA ALA A 167 10.09 -2.64 14.67
C ALA A 167 9.45 -1.92 15.88
N LEU A 168 10.23 -1.10 16.59
CA LEU A 168 9.72 -0.26 17.68
C LEU A 168 8.67 0.72 17.09
N PRO A 169 7.40 0.68 17.53
CA PRO A 169 6.32 1.45 16.91
C PRO A 169 6.61 2.97 16.90
N VAL A 170 7.31 3.45 17.93
CA VAL A 170 7.73 4.86 18.04
C VAL A 170 8.66 5.29 16.90
N LEU A 171 9.61 4.44 16.50
CA LEU A 171 10.55 4.78 15.43
C LEU A 171 9.83 4.86 14.08
N SER A 172 8.92 3.91 13.81
CA SER A 172 8.13 3.88 12.58
C SER A 172 7.25 5.13 12.42
N GLN A 173 6.66 5.61 13.52
CA GLN A 173 5.84 6.82 13.55
C GLN A 173 6.67 8.06 13.17
N VAL A 174 7.86 8.20 13.77
CA VAL A 174 8.77 9.32 13.51
C VAL A 174 9.26 9.31 12.06
N ILE A 175 9.62 8.14 11.52
CA ILE A 175 10.04 7.99 10.12
C ILE A 175 8.90 8.39 9.18
N SER A 176 7.67 7.98 9.48
CA SER A 176 6.51 8.35 8.67
C SER A 176 6.28 9.85 8.67
N TRP A 177 6.33 10.52 9.83
CA TRP A 177 6.17 11.99 9.90
C TRP A 177 7.26 12.74 9.15
N ILE A 178 8.51 12.26 9.23
CA ILE A 178 9.62 12.83 8.46
C ILE A 178 9.37 12.66 6.96
N ASN A 179 8.84 11.51 6.54
CA ASN A 179 8.45 11.28 5.15
C ASN A 179 7.09 11.90 4.79
N LEU A 180 6.57 12.78 5.65
CA LEU A 180 5.32 13.50 5.43
C LEU A 180 4.12 12.57 5.20
N ASP A 181 4.23 11.32 5.64
CA ASP A 181 3.18 10.33 5.63
C ASP A 181 2.50 10.32 7.00
N PHE A 182 1.24 9.90 7.01
CA PHE A 182 0.32 10.06 8.12
C PHE A 182 0.83 9.40 9.42
N GLY A 183 1.56 8.29 9.31
CA GLY A 183 2.27 7.64 10.43
C GLY A 183 1.38 6.97 11.46
N PHE A 184 0.07 7.15 11.35
CA PHE A 184 -0.96 6.45 12.09
C PHE A 184 -1.85 5.69 11.11
N GLU A 185 -2.38 4.56 11.56
CA GLU A 185 -3.33 3.75 10.81
C GLU A 185 -4.71 4.43 10.87
N ILE A 186 -5.15 5.06 9.77
CA ILE A 186 -6.48 5.68 9.68
C ILE A 186 -7.28 5.08 8.54
N CYS A 187 -8.53 4.76 8.84
CA CYS A 187 -9.53 4.52 7.82
C CYS A 187 -10.05 5.85 7.25
N PHE A 188 -9.80 6.11 5.97
CA PHE A 188 -10.21 7.36 5.31
C PHE A 188 -11.63 7.26 4.72
N TYR A 189 -11.90 6.23 3.90
CA TYR A 189 -13.25 5.91 3.40
C TYR A 189 -13.35 4.43 2.98
N ASN A 190 -14.58 3.96 2.78
CA ASN A 190 -14.90 2.58 2.41
C ASN A 190 -14.54 2.30 0.94
N GLY A 191 -13.80 1.22 0.70
CA GLY A 191 -13.34 0.79 -0.62
C GLY A 191 -12.06 1.48 -1.08
N MET A 192 -11.28 2.11 -0.18
CA MET A 192 -9.99 2.68 -0.53
C MET A 192 -8.99 1.56 -0.88
N ASP A 193 -8.44 1.63 -2.09
CA ASP A 193 -7.40 0.73 -2.59
C ASP A 193 -6.01 1.38 -2.53
N THR A 194 -4.98 0.60 -2.89
CA THR A 194 -3.58 1.07 -2.91
C THR A 194 -3.39 2.22 -3.90
N TYR A 195 -4.12 2.22 -5.01
CA TYR A 195 -4.04 3.27 -6.04
C TYR A 195 -4.55 4.61 -5.51
N ALA A 196 -5.73 4.63 -4.90
CA ALA A 196 -6.31 5.83 -4.29
C ALA A 196 -5.45 6.35 -3.13
N LYS A 197 -4.91 5.45 -2.29
CA LYS A 197 -3.94 5.81 -1.25
C LYS A 197 -2.75 6.56 -1.84
N GLN A 198 -2.20 6.07 -2.96
CA GLN A 198 -1.07 6.72 -3.62
C GLN A 198 -1.42 8.12 -4.15
N TRP A 199 -2.60 8.30 -4.75
CA TRP A 199 -3.08 9.61 -5.20
C TRP A 199 -3.26 10.61 -4.07
N LEU A 200 -3.79 10.16 -2.93
CA LEU A 200 -3.94 11.01 -1.74
C LEU A 200 -2.57 11.45 -1.21
N GLN A 201 -1.57 10.56 -1.22
CA GLN A 201 -0.19 10.92 -0.86
C GLN A 201 0.42 11.92 -1.85
N PHE A 202 0.08 11.87 -3.13
CA PHE A 202 0.52 12.89 -4.10
C PHE A 202 -0.22 14.22 -3.96
N ALA A 203 -1.52 14.21 -3.64
CA ALA A 203 -2.32 15.42 -3.47
C ALA A 203 -1.81 16.29 -2.31
N PHE A 204 -1.28 15.68 -1.25
CA PHE A 204 -0.82 16.39 -0.06
C PHE A 204 0.35 17.37 -0.31
N PRO A 205 1.45 16.99 -0.99
CA PRO A 205 2.47 17.93 -1.44
C PRO A 205 1.92 19.10 -2.28
N PHE A 206 1.02 18.85 -3.23
CA PHE A 206 0.41 19.91 -4.04
C PHE A 206 -0.40 20.89 -3.18
N TYR A 207 -1.14 20.37 -2.20
CA TYR A 207 -1.86 21.18 -1.24
C TYR A 207 -0.94 22.12 -0.44
N LEU A 208 0.16 21.59 0.11
CA LEU A 208 1.13 22.42 0.84
C LEU A 208 1.76 23.51 -0.07
N TRP A 209 2.08 23.16 -1.32
CA TRP A 209 2.56 24.11 -2.32
C TRP A 209 1.56 25.24 -2.57
N PHE A 210 0.29 24.89 -2.74
CA PHE A 210 -0.77 25.86 -2.91
C PHE A 210 -0.86 26.82 -1.71
N VAL A 211 -0.84 26.30 -0.48
CA VAL A 211 -0.86 27.11 0.75
C VAL A 211 0.34 28.06 0.82
N ILE A 212 1.55 27.60 0.52
CA ILE A 212 2.76 28.44 0.49
C ILE A 212 2.63 29.58 -0.52
N ILE A 213 2.12 29.29 -1.73
CA ILE A 213 1.91 30.29 -2.79
C ILE A 213 0.90 31.34 -2.32
N VAL A 214 -0.22 30.91 -1.75
CA VAL A 214 -1.27 31.81 -1.24
C VAL A 214 -0.75 32.72 -0.12
N ILE A 215 -0.05 32.16 0.87
CA ILE A 215 0.55 32.94 1.98
C ILE A 215 1.55 33.96 1.42
N LYS A 216 2.45 33.54 0.51
CA LYS A 216 3.39 34.48 -0.12
C LYS A 216 2.68 35.58 -0.91
N GLN A 217 1.63 35.25 -1.66
CA GLN A 217 0.88 36.22 -2.45
C GLN A 217 0.13 37.23 -1.55
N LEU A 218 -0.43 36.78 -0.43
CA LEU A 218 -1.02 37.62 0.59
C LEU A 218 0.04 38.51 1.24
N CYS A 219 1.15 37.95 1.72
CA CYS A 219 2.27 38.73 2.27
C CYS A 219 2.80 39.75 1.27
N ARG A 220 2.91 39.43 -0.02
CA ARG A 220 3.33 40.38 -1.07
C ARG A 220 2.32 41.51 -1.27
N ARG A 221 1.02 41.22 -1.18
CA ARG A 221 -0.04 42.23 -1.31
C ARG A 221 -0.05 43.21 -0.14
N TYR A 222 0.33 42.75 1.05
CA TYR A 222 0.33 43.56 2.28
C TYR A 222 1.72 44.10 2.69
N GLY A 223 2.81 43.56 2.16
CA GLY A 223 4.20 43.93 2.45
C GLY A 223 5.06 43.82 1.18
N LYS A 224 5.51 44.95 0.66
CA LYS A 224 6.35 45.04 -0.54
C LYS A 224 7.72 44.37 -0.31
N HIS A 225 7.91 43.10 -0.66
CA HIS A 225 9.21 42.57 -1.09
C HIS A 225 9.02 41.39 -2.05
N ALA A 226 9.66 41.49 -3.22
CA ALA A 226 9.75 40.45 -4.24
C ALA A 226 11.22 40.06 -4.37
N TRP A 227 11.50 38.75 -4.42
CA TRP A 227 12.65 38.12 -5.11
C TRP A 227 13.02 36.76 -4.47
N LEU A 228 12.11 35.78 -4.50
CA LEU A 228 12.43 34.39 -4.07
C LEU A 228 11.46 33.34 -4.66
N PHE A 229 10.86 33.66 -5.82
CA PHE A 229 9.82 32.83 -6.45
C PHE A 229 10.38 31.91 -7.55
N GLY A 230 11.44 32.33 -8.26
CA GLY A 230 12.01 31.57 -9.37
C GLY A 230 12.83 30.35 -8.95
N PHE A 231 13.64 30.48 -7.89
CA PHE A 231 14.58 29.42 -7.49
C PHE A 231 13.88 28.23 -6.82
N ALA A 232 12.86 28.47 -5.99
CA ALA A 232 12.12 27.40 -5.30
C ALA A 232 11.29 26.52 -6.26
N LEU A 233 10.69 27.11 -7.30
CA LEU A 233 9.98 26.36 -8.34
C LEU A 233 10.93 25.46 -9.14
N PHE A 234 12.14 25.93 -9.42
CA PHE A 234 13.13 25.18 -10.19
C PHE A 234 13.68 23.96 -9.42
N VAL A 235 13.96 24.11 -8.13
CA VAL A 235 14.41 22.99 -7.28
C VAL A 235 13.31 21.93 -7.12
N SER A 236 12.04 22.33 -7.03
CA SER A 236 10.95 21.35 -6.85
C SER A 236 10.65 20.54 -8.11
N ILE A 237 10.77 21.13 -9.30
CA ILE A 237 10.61 20.43 -10.58
C ILE A 237 11.71 19.36 -10.74
N ILE A 238 12.94 19.66 -10.30
CA ILE A 238 14.08 18.74 -10.44
C ILE A 238 14.02 17.55 -9.45
N PHE A 239 13.45 17.71 -8.25
CA PHE A 239 13.40 16.63 -7.25
C PHE A 239 12.07 15.86 -7.21
N VAL A 240 10.94 16.53 -7.46
CA VAL A 240 9.62 15.89 -7.40
C VAL A 240 9.36 15.05 -8.65
N ILE A 241 9.79 15.50 -9.83
CA ILE A 241 9.54 14.76 -11.09
C ILE A 241 10.24 13.40 -11.13
N PRO A 242 11.54 13.25 -10.79
CA PRO A 242 12.18 11.94 -10.75
C PRO A 242 11.57 11.00 -9.70
N TYR A 243 11.15 11.54 -8.54
CA TYR A 243 10.50 10.75 -7.49
C TYR A 243 9.11 10.29 -7.92
N THR A 244 8.30 11.17 -8.52
CA THR A 244 6.99 10.79 -9.09
C THR A 244 7.13 9.77 -10.21
N LEU A 245 8.16 9.89 -11.06
CA LEU A 245 8.43 8.96 -12.14
C LEU A 245 8.88 7.58 -11.62
N PHE A 246 9.76 7.55 -10.62
CA PHE A 246 10.20 6.32 -9.97
C PHE A 246 9.04 5.59 -9.28
N VAL A 247 8.19 6.32 -8.56
CA VAL A 247 7.02 5.75 -7.87
C VAL A 247 5.90 5.35 -8.85
N LEU A 248 5.72 6.07 -9.96
CA LEU A 248 4.80 5.68 -11.05
C LEU A 248 5.26 4.44 -11.82
N LEU A 249 6.58 4.19 -11.89
CA LEU A 249 7.14 2.99 -12.51
C LEU A 249 7.08 1.77 -11.59
N ASN A 250 7.02 1.96 -10.27
CA ASN A 250 6.95 0.85 -9.31
C ASN A 250 5.74 -0.09 -9.52
N PRO A 251 4.49 0.38 -9.71
CA PRO A 251 3.37 -0.50 -10.03
C PRO A 251 3.45 -1.13 -11.42
N PHE A 252 4.23 -0.57 -12.36
CA PHE A 252 4.50 -1.23 -13.65
C PHE A 252 5.51 -2.37 -13.52
N ILE A 253 6.46 -2.25 -12.58
CA ILE A 253 7.42 -3.31 -12.25
C ILE A 253 6.74 -4.44 -11.47
N GLU A 254 5.76 -4.13 -10.62
CA GLU A 254 5.00 -5.14 -9.85
C GLU A 254 3.98 -5.93 -10.71
N ASN A 255 3.67 -5.49 -11.93
CA ASN A 255 2.72 -6.15 -12.85
C ASN A 255 3.40 -6.79 -14.08
N LEU A 256 4.73 -6.88 -14.09
CA LEU A 256 5.57 -7.56 -15.09
C LEU A 256 6.13 -8.85 -14.51
#